data_AF-F3B8T7-F1
#
_entry.id   AF-F3B8T7-F1
#
_cell.length_a   1.000
_cell.length_b   1.000
_cell.length_c   1.000
_cell.angle_alpha   90.00
_cell.angle_beta   90.00
_cell.angle_gamma   90.00
#
_symmetry.space_group_name_H-M   'P 1'
#
loop_
_entity.id
_entity.type
_entity.pdbx_description
1 polymer ?
#
loop_
_entity_poly.entity_id
_entity_poly.type
_entity_poly.pdbx_seq_one_letter_code
_entity_poly.pdbx_strand_id
1 'polypeptide(L)'
;MKKSKKITLLIGVLIILILVVWIVKKQGYSEEDAWEELMSLKSNVSMEDLKQKGYIDVSKVMDTENEEIQSFLQDTKNKKKGTLRIATVVDDRLCAKILVYNKEMNAIVMQTMYPEKQQGESPDKCFDIETYFEEENGVTTVYLKNIPNRSIPNTDKVELEDERLYSYRVK
;
A
#
# COMPACT_ATOMS: atom_id res chain seq x y z
N MET A 1 -19.62 -49.79 -0.59
CA MET A 1 -18.27 -49.36 -0.13
C MET A 1 -17.57 -48.31 -1.01
N LYS A 2 -17.65 -48.33 -2.35
CA LYS A 2 -16.96 -47.31 -3.20
C LYS A 2 -17.51 -45.87 -3.06
N LYS A 3 -18.81 -45.71 -2.81
CA LYS A 3 -19.44 -44.37 -2.61
C LYS A 3 -19.00 -43.69 -1.32
N SER A 4 -18.89 -44.41 -0.20
CA SER A 4 -18.49 -43.82 1.08
C SER A 4 -17.04 -43.31 1.03
N LYS A 5 -16.11 -44.08 0.45
CA LYS A 5 -14.71 -43.66 0.26
C LYS A 5 -14.56 -42.39 -0.59
N LYS A 6 -15.39 -42.21 -1.63
CA LYS A 6 -15.41 -40.97 -2.43
C LYS A 6 -15.92 -39.77 -1.63
N ILE A 7 -16.92 -39.97 -0.77
CA ILE A 7 -17.46 -38.92 0.10
C ILE A 7 -16.43 -38.53 1.18
N THR A 8 -15.73 -39.49 1.79
CA THR A 8 -14.66 -39.18 2.77
C THR A 8 -13.49 -38.45 2.12
N LEU A 9 -13.11 -38.81 0.90
CA LEU A 9 -12.08 -38.10 0.13
C LEU A 9 -12.51 -36.65 -0.18
N LEU A 10 -13.75 -36.45 -0.60
CA LEU A 10 -14.31 -35.12 -0.91
C LEU A 10 -14.34 -34.21 0.33
N ILE A 11 -14.74 -34.75 1.49
CA ILE A 11 -14.74 -34.02 2.76
C ILE A 11 -13.30 -33.67 3.17
N GLY A 12 -12.34 -34.58 3.01
CA GLY A 12 -10.93 -34.32 3.28
C GLY A 12 -10.36 -33.19 2.41
N VAL A 13 -10.65 -33.20 1.10
CA VAL A 13 -10.25 -32.13 0.18
C VAL A 13 -10.91 -30.79 0.55
N LEU A 14 -12.18 -30.81 0.94
CA LEU A 14 -12.91 -29.60 1.36
C LEU A 14 -12.30 -28.99 2.63
N ILE A 15 -11.93 -29.81 3.61
CA ILE A 15 -11.27 -29.35 4.84
C ILE A 15 -9.90 -28.75 4.52
N ILE A 16 -9.12 -29.37 3.63
CA ILE A 16 -7.84 -28.83 3.18
C ILE A 16 -8.04 -27.47 2.48
N LEU A 17 -9.03 -27.36 1.58
CA LEU A 17 -9.36 -26.08 0.92
C LEU A 17 -9.76 -25.00 1.93
N ILE A 18 -10.57 -25.34 2.94
CA ILE A 18 -10.95 -24.40 4.00
C ILE A 18 -9.72 -23.96 4.80
N LEU A 19 -8.84 -24.89 5.17
CA LEU A 19 -7.60 -24.57 5.90
C LEU A 19 -6.66 -23.70 5.05
N VAL A 20 -6.52 -23.97 3.75
CA VAL A 20 -5.73 -23.14 2.82
C VAL A 20 -6.32 -21.73 2.73
N VAL A 21 -7.63 -21.59 2.52
CA VAL A 21 -8.30 -20.27 2.52
C VAL A 21 -8.11 -19.55 3.85
N TRP A 22 -8.14 -20.27 4.97
CA TRP A 22 -7.93 -19.68 6.30
C TRP A 22 -6.48 -19.23 6.51
N ILE A 23 -5.51 -20.01 6.05
CA ILE A 23 -4.07 -19.66 6.08
C ILE A 23 -3.81 -18.42 5.21
N VAL A 24 -4.32 -18.40 3.97
CA VAL A 24 -4.20 -17.26 3.05
C VAL A 24 -4.84 -16.00 3.65
N LYS A 25 -6.05 -16.12 4.21
CA LYS A 25 -6.71 -14.99 4.91
C LYS A 25 -5.91 -14.50 6.13
N LYS A 26 -5.16 -15.38 6.80
CA LYS A 26 -4.37 -15.03 7.98
C LYS A 26 -3.03 -14.38 7.62
N GLN A 27 -2.45 -14.72 6.47
CA GLN A 27 -1.24 -14.09 5.95
C GLN A 27 -1.44 -12.60 5.72
N GLY A 28 -2.65 -12.17 5.33
CA GLY A 28 -2.96 -10.76 5.09
C GLY A 28 -2.16 -10.20 3.92
N TYR A 29 -2.49 -8.98 3.49
CA TYR A 29 -1.83 -8.35 2.35
C TYR A 29 -0.39 -7.93 2.73
N SER A 30 0.58 -8.41 1.97
CA SER A 30 2.02 -8.23 2.18
C SER A 30 2.64 -7.23 1.19
N GLU A 31 3.93 -6.92 1.36
CA GLU A 31 4.70 -6.12 0.41
C GLU A 31 4.85 -6.81 -0.95
N GLU A 32 4.97 -8.14 -0.97
CA GLU A 32 5.04 -8.92 -2.20
C GLU A 32 3.71 -8.87 -2.95
N ASP A 33 2.58 -8.99 -2.23
CA ASP A 33 1.24 -8.81 -2.83
C ASP A 33 1.09 -7.40 -3.43
N ALA A 34 1.61 -6.38 -2.74
CA ALA A 34 1.61 -5.00 -3.21
C ALA A 34 2.39 -4.85 -4.53
N TRP A 35 3.57 -5.46 -4.59
CA TRP A 35 4.42 -5.44 -5.77
C TRP A 35 3.79 -6.19 -6.94
N GLU A 36 3.24 -7.39 -6.71
CA GLU A 36 2.54 -8.17 -7.73
C GLU A 36 1.31 -7.43 -8.27
N GLU A 37 0.52 -6.80 -7.40
CA GLU A 37 -0.65 -6.01 -7.81
C GLU A 37 -0.22 -4.86 -8.74
N LEU A 38 0.81 -4.10 -8.36
CA LEU A 38 1.35 -3.02 -9.17
C LEU A 38 1.90 -3.52 -10.50
N MET A 39 2.57 -4.67 -10.52
CA MET A 39 3.12 -5.27 -11.74
C MET A 39 2.05 -5.83 -12.67
N SER A 40 0.87 -6.15 -12.15
CA SER A 40 -0.27 -6.56 -12.96
C SER A 40 -0.97 -5.40 -13.69
N LEU A 41 -0.61 -4.15 -13.39
CA LEU A 41 -1.22 -2.98 -14.02
C LEU A 41 -0.84 -2.90 -15.50
N LYS A 42 -1.86 -2.72 -16.35
CA LYS A 42 -1.66 -2.49 -17.78
C LYS A 42 -0.92 -1.18 -17.98
N SER A 43 -0.08 -1.11 -19.01
CA SER A 43 0.69 0.11 -19.31
C SER A 43 -0.18 1.31 -19.65
N ASN A 44 -1.38 1.08 -20.17
CA ASN A 44 -2.35 2.12 -20.51
C ASN A 44 -3.45 2.31 -19.46
N VAL A 45 -3.25 1.85 -18.22
CA VAL A 45 -4.23 2.06 -17.13
C VAL A 45 -4.44 3.55 -16.89
N SER A 46 -5.70 3.96 -16.71
CA SER A 46 -6.05 5.35 -16.40
C SER A 46 -6.24 5.57 -14.90
N MET A 47 -6.26 6.84 -14.47
CA MET A 47 -6.62 7.21 -13.10
C MET A 47 -8.01 6.66 -12.70
N GLU A 48 -8.97 6.66 -13.62
CA GLU A 48 -10.32 6.17 -13.34
C GLU A 48 -10.35 4.65 -13.16
N ASP A 49 -9.55 3.91 -13.93
CA ASP A 49 -9.38 2.45 -13.73
C ASP A 49 -8.76 2.15 -12.36
N LEU A 50 -7.79 2.96 -11.92
CA LEU A 50 -7.18 2.81 -10.59
C LEU A 50 -8.20 3.12 -9.48
N LYS A 51 -9.01 4.18 -9.62
CA LYS A 51 -10.08 4.48 -8.67
C LYS A 51 -11.10 3.33 -8.55
N GLN A 52 -11.48 2.70 -9.67
CA GLN A 52 -12.34 1.50 -9.65
C GLN A 52 -11.71 0.31 -8.93
N LYS A 53 -10.37 0.25 -8.87
CA LYS A 53 -9.60 -0.73 -8.10
C LYS A 53 -9.38 -0.31 -6.63
N GLY A 54 -9.93 0.82 -6.19
CA GLY A 54 -9.82 1.32 -4.83
C GLY A 54 -8.58 2.19 -4.57
N TYR A 55 -7.94 2.72 -5.61
CA TYR A 55 -6.88 3.71 -5.43
C TYR A 55 -7.49 5.09 -5.19
N ILE A 56 -6.98 5.79 -4.19
CA ILE A 56 -7.36 7.17 -3.90
C ILE A 56 -6.53 8.11 -4.77
N ASP A 57 -7.20 8.97 -5.54
CA ASP A 57 -6.52 10.01 -6.31
C ASP A 57 -6.04 11.13 -5.36
N VAL A 58 -4.73 11.20 -5.17
CA VAL A 58 -4.03 12.21 -4.35
C VAL A 58 -3.22 13.17 -5.23
N SER A 59 -3.53 13.27 -6.53
CA SER A 59 -2.84 14.18 -7.46
C SER A 59 -3.14 15.67 -7.20
N LYS A 60 -4.25 15.97 -6.53
CA LYS A 60 -4.72 17.33 -6.24
C LYS A 60 -5.01 17.51 -4.75
N VAL A 61 -5.03 18.77 -4.33
CA VAL A 61 -5.52 19.14 -2.99
C VAL A 61 -6.99 18.76 -2.88
N MET A 62 -7.32 17.96 -1.88
CA MET A 62 -8.68 17.51 -1.58
C MET A 62 -9.46 18.59 -0.83
N ASP A 63 -10.79 18.55 -0.90
CA ASP A 63 -11.64 19.52 -0.20
C ASP A 63 -11.69 19.29 1.32
N THR A 64 -11.48 18.04 1.75
CA THR A 64 -11.46 17.63 3.15
C THR A 64 -10.44 16.52 3.36
N GLU A 65 -10.12 16.28 4.63
CA GLU A 65 -9.37 15.12 5.06
C GLU A 65 -10.02 13.81 4.55
N ASN A 66 -9.19 12.84 4.14
CA ASN A 66 -9.67 11.57 3.61
C ASN A 66 -9.73 10.50 4.72
N GLU A 67 -10.92 9.98 4.98
CA GLU A 67 -11.16 9.02 6.07
C GLU A 67 -10.40 7.70 5.91
N GLU A 68 -10.22 7.21 4.67
CA GLU A 68 -9.51 5.95 4.42
C GLU A 68 -8.00 6.10 4.63
N ILE A 69 -7.42 7.22 4.16
CA ILE A 69 -6.02 7.56 4.45
C ILE A 69 -5.82 7.70 5.96
N GLN A 70 -6.72 8.42 6.66
CA GLN A 70 -6.63 8.58 8.11
C GLN A 70 -6.77 7.25 8.86
N SER A 71 -7.71 6.40 8.47
CA SER A 71 -7.87 5.07 9.07
C SER A 71 -6.60 4.24 8.91
N PHE A 72 -5.97 4.26 7.73
CA PHE A 72 -4.69 3.59 7.51
C PHE A 72 -3.60 4.12 8.46
N LEU A 73 -3.42 5.44 8.55
CA LEU A 73 -2.43 6.06 9.44
C LEU A 73 -2.68 5.74 10.92
N GLN A 74 -3.94 5.72 11.35
CA GLN A 74 -4.28 5.33 12.72
C GLN A 74 -4.02 3.84 12.97
N ASP A 75 -4.32 2.97 12.01
CA ASP A 75 -4.07 1.55 12.14
C ASP A 75 -2.56 1.24 12.19
N THR A 76 -1.74 1.92 11.40
CA THR A 76 -0.27 1.76 11.44
C THR A 76 0.31 2.21 12.77
N LYS A 77 -0.13 3.35 13.32
CA LYS A 77 0.24 3.81 14.68
C LYS A 77 -0.15 2.81 15.76
N ASN A 78 -1.32 2.18 15.60
CA ASN A 78 -1.80 1.11 16.48
C ASN A 78 -1.17 -0.27 16.19
N LYS A 79 -0.16 -0.33 15.31
CA LYS A 79 0.55 -1.56 14.90
C LYS A 79 -0.36 -2.65 14.34
N LYS A 80 -1.48 -2.26 13.74
CA LYS A 80 -2.40 -3.14 13.03
C LYS A 80 -1.97 -3.24 11.57
N LYS A 81 -2.22 -4.40 10.96
CA LYS A 81 -1.98 -4.56 9.51
C LYS A 81 -2.89 -3.57 8.78
N GLY A 82 -2.34 -2.89 7.79
CA GLY A 82 -3.06 -1.94 6.95
C GLY A 82 -2.43 -1.89 5.56
N THR A 83 -3.27 -1.57 4.58
CA THR A 83 -2.86 -1.35 3.19
C THR A 83 -3.59 -0.12 2.68
N LEU A 84 -2.87 0.76 1.97
CA LEU A 84 -3.43 1.94 1.35
C LEU A 84 -3.01 1.99 -0.11
N ARG A 85 -3.98 2.19 -1.02
CA ARG A 85 -3.74 2.34 -2.45
C ARG A 85 -3.95 3.80 -2.81
N ILE A 86 -2.93 4.43 -3.36
CA ILE A 86 -3.02 5.82 -3.82
C ILE A 86 -2.48 5.94 -5.25
N ALA A 87 -3.06 6.87 -6.00
CA ALA A 87 -2.60 7.22 -7.33
C ALA A 87 -2.34 8.72 -7.39
N THR A 88 -1.30 9.11 -8.11
CA THR A 88 -0.91 10.51 -8.26
C THR A 88 -0.32 10.75 -9.64
N VAL A 89 0.05 12.00 -9.92
CA VAL A 89 0.72 12.41 -11.15
C VAL A 89 2.04 13.08 -10.80
N VAL A 90 3.15 12.56 -11.32
CA VAL A 90 4.50 13.10 -11.14
C VAL A 90 5.08 13.38 -12.52
N ASP A 91 5.45 14.64 -12.80
CA ASP A 91 5.90 15.09 -14.13
C ASP A 91 4.99 14.62 -15.27
N ASP A 92 3.69 14.90 -15.15
CA ASP A 92 2.64 14.50 -16.11
C ASP A 92 2.47 12.97 -16.32
N ARG A 93 3.09 12.14 -15.48
CA ARG A 93 3.00 10.69 -15.55
C ARG A 93 2.17 10.12 -14.41
N LEU A 94 1.23 9.23 -14.75
CA LEU A 94 0.45 8.49 -13.76
C LEU A 94 1.38 7.58 -12.96
N CYS A 95 1.22 7.66 -11.64
CA CYS A 95 2.00 6.91 -10.67
C CYS A 95 1.04 6.19 -9.72
N ALA A 96 1.12 4.86 -9.65
CA ALA A 96 0.38 4.04 -8.71
C ALA A 96 1.29 3.67 -7.54
N LYS A 97 0.79 3.81 -6.31
CA LYS A 97 1.53 3.50 -5.08
C LYS A 97 0.68 2.65 -4.16
N ILE A 98 1.30 1.65 -3.53
CA ILE A 98 0.66 0.87 -2.48
C ILE A 98 1.55 0.94 -1.24
N LEU A 99 0.94 1.34 -0.12
CA LEU A 99 1.58 1.43 1.18
C LEU A 99 1.10 0.27 2.04
N VAL A 100 2.02 -0.43 2.69
CA VAL A 100 1.75 -1.57 3.56
C VAL A 100 2.44 -1.35 4.90
N TYR A 101 1.73 -1.60 5.99
CA TYR A 101 2.39 -1.62 7.30
C TYR A 101 3.15 -2.94 7.52
N ASN A 102 4.47 -2.86 7.57
CA ASN A 102 5.35 -3.98 7.91
C ASN A 102 5.57 -4.04 9.43
N LYS A 103 5.11 -5.12 10.05
CA LYS A 103 5.22 -5.36 11.49
C LYS A 103 6.64 -5.67 11.96
N GLU A 104 7.43 -6.34 11.13
CA GLU A 104 8.79 -6.74 11.46
C GLU A 104 9.72 -5.54 11.48
N MET A 105 9.52 -4.63 10.52
CA MET A 105 10.26 -3.36 10.42
C MET A 105 9.67 -2.25 11.30
N ASN A 106 8.43 -2.41 11.77
CA ASN A 106 7.63 -1.36 12.43
C ASN A 106 7.66 -0.06 11.60
N ALA A 107 7.36 -0.21 10.31
CA ALA A 107 7.47 0.85 9.31
C ALA A 107 6.37 0.71 8.26
N ILE A 108 6.07 1.80 7.57
CA ILE A 108 5.24 1.78 6.36
C ILE A 108 6.17 1.58 5.18
N VAL A 109 5.95 0.52 4.40
CA VAL A 109 6.70 0.26 3.16
C VAL A 109 5.85 0.67 1.98
N MET A 110 6.42 1.41 1.04
CA MET A 110 5.72 1.90 -0.14
C MET A 110 6.33 1.30 -1.40
N GLN A 111 5.49 0.65 -2.19
CA GLN A 111 5.81 0.23 -3.55
C GLN A 111 5.26 1.26 -4.53
N THR A 112 6.05 1.61 -5.54
CA THR A 112 5.70 2.63 -6.55
C THR A 112 5.86 2.05 -7.95
N MET A 113 4.90 2.32 -8.83
CA MET A 113 4.92 1.91 -10.23
C MET A 113 4.49 3.07 -11.13
N TYR A 114 5.23 3.26 -12.22
CA TYR A 114 4.81 4.05 -13.38
C TYR A 114 4.27 3.09 -14.43
N PRO A 115 2.93 2.93 -14.55
CA PRO A 115 2.36 1.89 -15.40
C PRO A 115 2.78 2.05 -16.86
N GLU A 116 2.78 3.28 -17.38
CA GLU A 116 3.15 3.56 -18.78
C GLU A 116 4.55 3.05 -19.15
N LYS A 117 5.50 3.20 -18.22
CA LYS A 117 6.88 2.74 -18.40
C LYS A 117 7.10 1.30 -17.96
N GLN A 118 6.10 0.69 -17.31
CA GLN A 118 6.23 -0.61 -16.61
C GLN A 118 7.48 -0.61 -15.71
N GLN A 119 7.67 0.50 -14.99
CA GLN A 119 8.87 0.77 -14.21
C GLN A 119 8.48 0.97 -12.75
N GLY A 120 9.05 0.14 -11.86
CA GLY A 120 8.99 0.39 -10.44
C GLY A 120 10.00 1.45 -10.00
N GLU A 121 9.64 2.24 -9.01
CA GLU A 121 10.55 3.19 -8.36
C GLU A 121 10.82 2.73 -6.93
N SER A 122 12.10 2.52 -6.64
CA SER A 122 12.69 2.20 -5.33
C SER A 122 11.80 1.32 -4.43
N PRO A 123 11.87 -0.01 -4.56
CA PRO A 123 11.07 -0.95 -3.75
C PRO A 123 11.37 -0.92 -2.24
N ASP A 124 12.27 -0.02 -1.81
CA ASP A 124 12.89 0.00 -0.51
C ASP A 124 12.51 1.21 0.34
N LYS A 125 11.64 2.11 -0.15
CA LYS A 125 11.21 3.28 0.63
C LYS A 125 10.42 2.83 1.86
N CYS A 126 10.99 3.10 3.03
CA CYS A 126 10.41 2.83 4.33
C CYS A 126 10.11 4.15 5.03
N PHE A 127 9.00 4.21 5.74
CA PHE A 127 8.58 5.40 6.45
C PHE A 127 8.25 5.09 7.90
N ASP A 128 8.46 6.09 8.75
CA ASP A 128 8.00 6.04 10.13
C ASP A 128 6.46 5.88 10.19
N ILE A 129 5.97 5.27 11.27
CA ILE A 129 4.53 5.18 11.54
C ILE A 129 3.96 6.52 12.00
N GLU A 130 4.82 7.41 12.51
CA GLU A 130 4.46 8.79 12.79
C GLU A 130 4.52 9.64 11.52
N THR A 131 3.42 10.33 11.26
CA THR A 131 3.31 11.34 10.22
C THR A 131 3.41 12.72 10.83
N TYR A 132 3.84 13.67 10.02
CA TYR A 132 3.76 15.09 10.34
C TYR A 132 3.00 15.82 9.24
N PHE A 133 2.61 17.05 9.54
CA PHE A 133 1.86 17.87 8.60
C PHE A 133 2.40 19.28 8.59
N GLU A 134 2.24 19.94 7.45
CA GLU A 134 2.54 21.35 7.25
C GLU A 134 1.26 22.05 6.80
N GLU A 135 0.99 23.22 7.35
CA GLU A 135 -0.15 24.05 6.95
C GLU A 135 0.35 25.31 6.26
N GLU A 136 -0.06 25.50 5.01
CA GLU A 136 0.30 26.68 4.23
C GLU A 136 -0.92 27.16 3.42
N ASN A 137 -1.24 28.45 3.50
CA ASN A 137 -2.32 29.07 2.72
C ASN A 137 -3.69 28.35 2.84
N GLY A 138 -4.02 27.83 4.03
CA GLY A 138 -5.26 27.09 4.28
C GLY A 138 -5.27 25.67 3.70
N VAL A 139 -4.10 25.12 3.34
CA VAL A 139 -3.93 23.74 2.89
C VAL A 139 -3.03 23.01 3.89
N THR A 140 -3.54 21.90 4.41
CA THR A 140 -2.75 20.94 5.20
C THR A 140 -2.16 19.91 4.24
N THR A 141 -0.84 19.71 4.32
CA THR A 141 -0.14 18.66 3.58
C THR A 141 0.43 17.65 4.59
N VAL A 142 0.10 16.37 4.38
CA VAL A 142 0.55 15.27 5.24
C VAL A 142 1.78 14.61 4.63
N TYR A 143 2.81 14.41 5.44
CA TYR A 143 4.08 13.83 5.05
C TYR A 143 4.37 12.54 5.80
N LEU A 144 5.00 11.61 5.09
CA LEU A 144 5.62 10.41 5.64
C LEU A 144 7.11 10.65 5.79
N LYS A 145 7.62 10.52 7.01
CA LYS A 145 9.04 10.65 7.29
C LYS A 145 9.80 9.44 6.78
N ASN A 146 10.71 9.65 5.84
CA ASN A 146 11.50 8.58 5.24
C ASN A 146 12.58 8.11 6.23
N ILE A 147 12.70 6.80 6.37
CA ILE A 147 13.64 6.16 7.30
C ILE A 147 14.49 5.12 6.56
N PRO A 148 15.75 4.90 6.98
CA PRO A 148 16.59 3.90 6.35
C PRO A 148 15.96 2.51 6.38
N ASN A 149 15.93 1.85 5.22
CA ASN A 149 15.61 0.43 5.17
C ASN A 149 16.79 -0.37 5.73
N ARG A 150 16.67 -0.78 7.00
CA ARG A 150 17.73 -1.50 7.73
C ARG A 150 17.98 -2.92 7.22
N SER A 151 17.12 -3.45 6.35
CA SER A 151 17.35 -4.72 5.66
C SER A 151 18.40 -4.59 4.55
N ILE A 152 18.75 -3.35 4.17
CA ILE A 152 19.74 -3.05 3.12
C ILE A 152 20.98 -2.40 3.75
N PRO A 153 22.19 -2.91 3.48
CA PRO A 153 23.42 -2.33 4.03
C PRO A 153 23.64 -0.88 3.56
N ASN A 154 24.15 -0.04 4.47
CA ASN A 154 24.57 1.35 4.21
C ASN A 154 23.47 2.37 3.84
N THR A 155 22.20 2.07 4.07
CA THR A 155 21.09 3.03 3.86
C THR A 155 21.14 4.22 4.83
N ASP A 156 21.77 4.06 6.01
CA ASP A 156 21.92 5.13 7.02
C ASP A 156 22.81 6.31 6.57
N LYS A 157 23.49 6.20 5.42
CA LYS A 157 24.45 7.21 4.93
C LYS A 157 23.89 8.08 3.79
N VAL A 158 22.64 7.86 3.41
CA VAL A 158 21.98 8.57 2.31
C VAL A 158 20.98 9.55 2.91
N GLU A 159 20.99 10.79 2.43
CA GLU A 159 19.94 11.76 2.76
C GLU A 159 18.64 11.29 2.08
N LEU A 160 17.60 11.08 2.90
CA LEU A 160 16.32 10.55 2.45
C LEU A 160 15.31 11.68 2.40
N GLU A 161 14.67 11.85 1.25
CA GLU A 161 13.58 12.80 1.11
C GLU A 161 12.28 12.21 1.66
N ASP A 162 11.59 13.01 2.48
CA ASP A 162 10.27 12.69 3.01
C ASP A 162 9.21 12.69 1.90
N GLU A 163 8.19 11.86 2.04
CA GLU A 163 7.19 11.65 1.00
C GLU A 163 5.91 12.43 1.31
N ARG A 164 5.51 13.30 0.39
CA ARG A 164 4.20 13.94 0.45
C ARG A 164 3.10 12.91 0.17
N LEU A 165 2.30 12.58 1.18
CA LEU A 165 1.24 11.58 1.06
C LEU A 165 0.01 12.15 0.33
N TYR A 166 -0.55 13.24 0.84
CA TYR A 166 -1.69 13.95 0.27
C TYR A 166 -1.86 15.33 0.92
N SER A 167 -2.72 16.16 0.33
CA SER A 167 -3.05 17.49 0.86
C SER A 167 -4.55 17.72 0.86
N TYR A 168 -5.06 18.50 1.80
CA TYR A 168 -6.47 18.88 1.87
C TYR A 168 -6.65 20.32 2.37
N ARG A 169 -7.79 20.94 2.06
CA ARG A 169 -8.14 22.29 2.53
C ARG A 169 -8.62 22.26 3.98
N VAL A 170 -8.10 23.17 4.80
CA VAL A 170 -8.63 23.47 6.12
C VAL A 170 -9.92 24.26 5.93
N LYS A 171 -11.00 23.82 6.59
CA LYS A 171 -12.28 24.53 6.60
C LYS A 171 -12.29 25.68 7.60
#